data_AF-A0A432HSN4-F1
#
_entry.id   AF-A0A432HSN4-F1
#
_cell.length_a   1.000
_cell.length_b   1.000
_cell.length_c   1.000
_cell.angle_alpha   90.00
_cell.angle_beta   90.00
_cell.angle_gamma   90.00
#
_symmetry.space_group_name_H-M   'P 1'
#
loop_
_entity.id
_entity.type
_entity.pdbx_description
1 polymer ?
#
loop_
_entity_poly.entity_id
_entity_poly.type
_entity_poly.pdbx_seq_one_letter_code
_entity_poly.pdbx_strand_id
1 'polypeptide(L)' 'LVVDPTYPGVAEDFAETFRKQKALEVDVWVSAHGSQYGLHGKYEAGQDYSPETFVDPEGFLAAVERLEKLYLEQIAAERR' A
#
# COMPACT_ATOMS: atom_id res chain seq x y z
N LEU A 1 2.02 8.41 16.38
CA LEU A 1 2.94 8.78 15.27
C LEU A 1 3.70 10.07 15.57
N VAL A 2 3.05 11.12 16.05
CA VAL A 2 3.66 12.41 16.42
C VAL A 2 3.61 12.72 17.92
N VAL A 3 2.62 12.21 18.67
CA VAL A 3 2.52 12.43 20.14
C VAL A 3 3.38 11.45 20.93
N ASP A 4 3.19 10.16 20.70
CA ASP A 4 4.01 9.08 21.26
C ASP A 4 4.53 8.22 20.10
N PRO A 5 5.67 8.59 19.50
CA PRO A 5 6.21 7.87 18.35
C PRO A 5 6.85 6.55 18.79
N THR A 6 6.59 5.46 18.04
CA THR A 6 7.26 4.17 18.27
C THR A 6 8.77 4.24 18.06
N TYR A 7 9.21 5.14 17.17
CA TYR A 7 10.60 5.55 17.02
C TYR A 7 10.69 6.97 16.45
N PRO A 8 11.79 7.72 16.69
CA PRO A 8 11.95 9.07 16.16
C PRO A 8 11.89 9.11 14.62
N GLY A 9 11.00 9.93 14.07
CA GLY A 9 10.87 10.09 12.61
C GLY A 9 9.83 9.20 11.93
N VAL A 10 9.08 8.39 12.69
CA VAL A 10 8.12 7.43 12.10
C VAL A 10 7.05 8.10 11.22
N ALA A 11 6.56 9.28 11.58
CA ALA A 11 5.56 9.99 10.78
C ALA A 11 6.15 10.44 9.43
N GLU A 12 7.37 10.97 9.45
CA GLU A 12 8.11 11.41 8.27
C GLU A 12 8.41 10.24 7.33
N ASP A 13 8.80 9.09 7.88
CA ASP A 13 9.06 7.87 7.11
C ASP A 13 7.79 7.34 6.41
N PHE A 14 6.63 7.40 7.07
CA PHE A 14 5.35 7.06 6.44
C PHE A 14 5.04 8.03 5.29
N ALA A 15 5.16 9.34 5.52
CA ALA A 15 4.92 10.35 4.49
C ALA A 15 5.85 10.18 3.28
N GLU A 16 7.13 9.90 3.53
CA GLU A 16 8.09 9.64 2.46
C GLU A 16 7.75 8.36 1.70
N THR A 17 7.34 7.31 2.40
CA THR A 17 6.93 6.04 1.80
C THR A 17 5.78 6.23 0.82
N PHE A 18 4.69 6.90 1.23
CA PHE A 18 3.56 7.16 0.33
C PHE A 18 3.95 8.00 -0.88
N ARG A 19 4.79 9.03 -0.68
CA ARG A 19 5.30 9.85 -1.79
C ARG A 19 6.11 9.03 -2.78
N LYS A 20 7.02 8.18 -2.30
CA LYS A 20 7.86 7.31 -3.14
C LYS A 20 7.01 6.27 -3.87
N GLN A 21 6.08 5.63 -3.17
CA GLN A 21 5.20 4.62 -3.77
C GLN A 21 4.33 5.18 -4.90
N LYS A 22 3.73 6.37 -4.73
CA LYS A 22 2.96 7.03 -5.79
C LYS A 22 3.80 7.47 -7.00
N ALA A 23 5.13 7.53 -6.85
CA ALA A 23 6.04 7.86 -7.93
C ALA A 23 6.62 6.62 -8.65
N LEU A 24 6.29 5.41 -8.20
CA LEU A 24 6.70 4.19 -8.88
C LEU A 24 5.84 3.94 -10.11
N GLU A 25 6.50 3.56 -11.21
CA GLU A 25 5.84 2.91 -12.34
C GLU A 25 5.71 1.43 -12.02
N VAL A 26 4.47 0.94 -11.87
CA VAL A 26 4.17 -0.43 -11.44
C VAL A 26 3.27 -1.09 -12.46
N ASP A 27 3.71 -2.21 -13.02
CA ASP A 27 2.84 -3.07 -13.84
C ASP A 27 2.22 -4.18 -12.99
N VAL A 28 3.04 -4.87 -12.19
CA VAL A 28 2.63 -6.04 -11.39
C VAL A 28 2.46 -5.68 -9.93
N TRP A 29 1.30 -6.00 -9.36
CA TRP A 29 0.96 -5.71 -7.96
C TRP A 29 0.88 -6.98 -7.10
N VAL A 30 1.83 -7.09 -6.17
CA VAL A 30 1.88 -8.09 -5.10
C VAL A 30 2.29 -7.45 -3.77
N SER A 31 2.06 -8.15 -2.66
CA SER A 31 2.42 -7.65 -1.34
C SER A 31 2.71 -8.77 -0.35
N ALA A 32 3.08 -8.41 0.89
CA ALA A 32 3.44 -9.35 1.95
C ALA A 32 2.28 -10.28 2.35
N HIS A 33 1.03 -9.83 2.22
CA HIS A 33 -0.17 -10.62 2.49
C HIS A 33 -1.09 -10.69 1.27
N GLY A 34 -1.58 -11.89 0.93
CA GLY A 34 -2.45 -12.13 -0.23
C GLY A 34 -3.70 -11.25 -0.29
N SER A 35 -4.29 -10.92 0.85
CA SER A 35 -5.47 -10.06 0.94
C SER A 35 -5.21 -8.61 0.51
N GLN A 36 -3.96 -8.14 0.56
CA GLN A 36 -3.62 -6.74 0.23
C GLN A 36 -3.69 -6.44 -1.27
N TYR A 37 -3.44 -7.45 -2.11
CA TYR A 37 -3.47 -7.35 -3.57
C TYR A 37 -4.54 -8.22 -4.23
N GLY A 38 -5.46 -8.79 -3.43
CA GLY A 38 -6.57 -9.59 -3.93
C GLY A 38 -6.17 -10.94 -4.49
N LEU A 39 -5.17 -11.62 -3.90
CA LEU A 39 -4.64 -12.91 -4.38
C LEU A 39 -5.75 -13.88 -4.78
N HIS A 40 -6.73 -14.13 -3.92
CA HIS A 40 -7.78 -15.12 -4.19
C HIS A 40 -8.85 -14.67 -5.21
N GLY A 41 -8.86 -13.38 -5.59
CA GLY A 41 -9.67 -12.89 -6.70
C GLY A 41 -8.92 -12.93 -8.04
N LYS A 42 -7.58 -12.93 -8.01
CA LYS A 42 -6.70 -12.98 -9.18
C LYS A 42 -6.21 -14.39 -9.50
N TYR A 43 -6.04 -15.22 -8.47
CA TYR A 43 -5.42 -16.52 -8.57
C TYR A 43 -6.17 -17.63 -7.83
N GLU A 44 -6.39 -18.75 -8.54
CA GLU A 44 -6.76 -20.05 -8.00
C GLU A 44 -5.66 -21.11 -8.24
N ALA A 45 -5.59 -22.09 -7.34
CA ALA A 45 -4.61 -23.17 -7.40
C ALA A 45 -4.89 -24.10 -8.58
N GLY A 46 -3.87 -24.35 -9.40
CA GLY A 46 -3.95 -25.21 -10.58
C GLY A 46 -4.30 -24.48 -11.87
N GLN A 47 -4.52 -23.15 -11.85
CA GLN A 47 -4.61 -22.38 -13.09
C GLN A 47 -3.29 -22.41 -13.88
N ASP A 48 -3.38 -22.28 -15.19
CA ASP A 48 -2.22 -22.10 -16.06
C ASP A 48 -1.54 -20.74 -15.81
N TYR A 49 -0.23 -20.69 -16.04
CA TYR A 49 0.52 -19.43 -15.94
C TYR A 49 -0.02 -18.39 -16.94
N SER A 50 -0.24 -17.18 -16.45
CA SER A 50 -0.47 -16.00 -17.27
C SER A 50 0.40 -14.84 -16.77
N PRO A 51 1.10 -14.10 -17.65
CA PRO A 51 1.80 -12.88 -17.26
C PRO A 51 0.84 -11.80 -16.76
N GLU A 52 -0.44 -11.87 -17.14
CA GLU A 52 -1.47 -10.89 -16.79
C GLU A 52 -2.08 -11.12 -15.39
N THR A 53 -1.84 -12.26 -14.75
CA THR A 53 -2.51 -12.65 -13.48
C THR A 53 -2.42 -11.57 -12.40
N PHE A 54 -1.29 -10.86 -12.33
CA PHE A 54 -1.03 -9.85 -11.30
C PHE A 54 -0.76 -8.46 -11.87
N VAL A 55 -0.98 -8.24 -13.18
CA VAL A 55 -0.92 -6.90 -13.77
C VAL A 55 -2.10 -6.09 -13.23
N ASP A 56 -1.79 -5.11 -12.38
CA ASP A 56 -2.80 -4.30 -11.66
C ASP A 56 -2.17 -3.01 -11.11
N PRO A 57 -1.73 -2.08 -11.98
CA PRO A 57 -1.23 -0.77 -11.59
C PRO A 57 -2.24 0.00 -10.72
N GLU A 58 -3.51 -0.06 -11.10
CA GLU A 58 -4.59 0.67 -10.45
C GLU A 58 -4.83 0.16 -9.03
N GLY A 59 -4.76 -1.16 -8.81
CA GLY A 59 -4.89 -1.76 -7.48
C GLY A 59 -3.73 -1.42 -6.56
N PHE A 60 -2.51 -1.29 -7.08
CA PHE A 60 -1.39 -0.75 -6.32
C PHE A 60 -1.66 0.70 -5.90
N LEU A 61 -1.98 1.58 -6.85
CA LEU A 61 -2.22 2.99 -6.58
C LEU A 61 -3.37 3.18 -5.57
N ALA A 62 -4.49 2.49 -5.77
CA ALA A 62 -5.63 2.53 -4.86
C ALA A 62 -5.27 2.03 -3.45
N ALA A 63 -4.36 1.06 -3.32
CA ALA A 63 -3.87 0.61 -2.02
C ALA A 63 -3.04 1.69 -1.31
N VAL A 64 -2.13 2.34 -2.03
CA VAL A 64 -1.27 3.41 -1.52
C VAL A 64 -2.12 4.61 -1.08
N GLU A 65 -3.06 5.07 -1.93
CA GLU A 65 -3.91 6.23 -1.63
C GLU A 65 -4.82 6.00 -0.42
N ARG A 66 -5.41 4.80 -0.30
CA ARG A 66 -6.23 4.45 0.87
C ARG A 66 -5.40 4.49 2.16
N LEU A 67 -4.20 3.93 2.14
CA LEU A 67 -3.33 3.89 3.32
C LEU A 67 -2.79 5.28 3.66
N GLU A 68 -2.47 6.11 2.66
CA GLU A 68 -2.08 7.50 2.88
C GLU A 68 -3.21 8.30 3.52
N LYS A 69 -4.46 8.11 3.05
CA LYS A 69 -5.63 8.74 3.67
C LYS A 69 -5.75 8.38 5.16
N LEU A 70 -5.64 7.10 5.51
CA LEU A 70 -5.70 6.65 6.91
C LEU A 70 -4.56 7.22 7.74
N TYR A 71 -3.35 7.31 7.17
CA TYR A 71 -2.22 7.98 7.81
C TYR A 71 -2.52 9.46 8.09
N LEU A 72 -3.05 10.21 7.12
CA LEU A 72 -3.39 11.62 7.29
C LEU A 72 -4.48 11.82 8.36
N GLU A 73 -5.49 10.94 8.40
CA GLU A 73 -6.52 10.93 9.43
C GLU A 73 -5.91 10.72 10.83
N GLN A 74 -4.97 9.78 10.95
CA GLN A 74 -4.25 9.53 12.20
C GLN A 74 -3.41 10.74 12.65
N ILE A 75 -2.67 11.37 11.73
CA ILE A 75 -1.90 12.59 12.03
C ILE A 75 -2.82 13.73 12.49
N ALA A 76 -3.96 13.91 11.84
CA ALA A 76 -4.94 14.92 12.24
C ALA A 76 -5.57 14.61 13.61
N ALA A 77 -5.79 13.34 13.95
CA ALA A 77 -6.29 12.94 15.25
C ALA A 77 -5.29 13.22 16.38
N GLU A 78 -3.99 12.97 16.15
CA GLU A 78 -2.95 13.19 17.16
C GLU A 78 -2.55 14.66 17.37
N ARG A 79 -2.86 15.53 16.41
CA ARG A 79 -2.58 16.99 16.50
C ARG A 79 -3.71 17.80 17.12
N ARG A 80 -4.84 17.17 17.42
CA ARG A 80 -5.98 17.79 18.12
C ARG A 80 -5.76 17.72 19.62
#